data_AF-A0A2K5P688-F1
#
_entry.id   AF-A0A2K5P688-F1
#
_cell.length_a   1.000
_cell.length_b   1.000
_cell.length_c   1.000
_cell.angle_alpha   90.00
_cell.angle_beta   90.00
_cell.angle_gamma   90.00
#
_symmetry.space_group_name_H-M   'P 1'
#
loop_
_entity.id
_entity.type
_entity.pdbx_description
1 polymer ?
#
loop_
_entity_poly.entity_id
_entity_poly.type
_entity_poly.pdbx_seq_one_letter_code
_entity_poly.pdbx_strand_id
1 'polypeptide(L)'
;MRRFLLLYATQQGQAKAIAEEICEQAVVHGFSADLHCISESSKYDLKTETAPLVVVVSTTGTGDPPDTARKFVKEIQNQTLPVDFFAHLRR
;
A
#
# COMPACT_ATOMS: atom_id res chain seq x y z
N MET A 1 -2.36 -20.44 -4.07
CA MET A 1 -1.51 -19.45 -3.38
C MET A 1 -2.38 -18.23 -3.08
N ARG A 2 -2.44 -17.75 -1.83
CA ARG A 2 -3.30 -16.59 -1.48
C ARG A 2 -2.55 -15.30 -1.85
N ARG A 3 -3.21 -14.38 -2.57
CA ARG A 3 -2.64 -13.08 -2.96
C ARG A 3 -2.94 -12.01 -1.91
N PHE A 4 -2.05 -11.05 -1.74
CA PHE A 4 -2.32 -9.77 -1.09
C PHE A 4 -1.67 -8.62 -1.88
N LEU A 5 -2.27 -7.44 -1.83
CA LEU A 5 -1.71 -6.23 -2.42
C LEU A 5 -0.70 -5.62 -1.44
N LEU A 6 0.51 -5.36 -1.90
CA LEU A 6 1.59 -4.78 -1.11
C LEU A 6 2.00 -3.43 -1.70
N LEU A 7 1.66 -2.37 -1.00
CA LEU A 7 2.00 -1.01 -1.42
C LEU A 7 3.13 -0.45 -0.57
N TYR A 8 4.06 0.28 -1.20
CA TYR A 8 5.10 1.00 -0.47
C TYR A 8 5.16 2.48 -0.83
N ALA A 9 5.58 3.29 0.12
CA ALA A 9 5.99 4.66 -0.13
C ALA A 9 7.25 5.01 0.66
N THR A 10 8.20 5.59 -0.05
CA THR A 10 9.55 5.84 0.46
C THR A 10 10.07 7.18 -0.05
N GLN A 11 10.93 7.82 0.75
CA GLN A 11 11.72 8.97 0.32
C GLN A 11 13.12 8.56 -0.14
N GLN A 12 13.78 7.66 0.61
CA GLN A 12 15.19 7.26 0.42
C GLN A 12 15.40 5.75 0.19
N GLY A 13 14.33 4.99 -0.08
CA GLY A 13 14.42 3.57 -0.43
C GLY A 13 14.17 2.58 0.72
N GLN A 14 14.20 3.00 1.99
CA GLN A 14 14.06 2.08 3.14
C GLN A 14 12.75 1.27 3.14
N ALA A 15 11.61 1.95 2.99
CA ALA A 15 10.31 1.27 2.93
C ALA A 15 10.16 0.37 1.69
N LYS A 16 10.88 0.67 0.60
CA LYS A 16 10.91 -0.19 -0.58
C LYS A 16 11.66 -1.49 -0.29
N ALA A 17 12.84 -1.41 0.32
CA ALA A 17 13.63 -2.59 0.69
C ALA A 17 12.85 -3.54 1.62
N ILE A 18 12.14 -2.98 2.61
CA ILE A 18 11.26 -3.77 3.50
C ILE A 18 10.13 -4.44 2.70
N ALA A 19 9.52 -3.73 1.76
CA ALA A 19 8.44 -4.29 0.95
C ALA A 19 8.94 -5.38 -0.03
N GLU A 20 10.15 -5.23 -0.58
CA GLU A 20 10.81 -6.26 -1.38
C GLU A 20 11.09 -7.51 -0.54
N GLU A 21 11.59 -7.36 0.69
CA GLU A 21 11.81 -8.48 1.62
C GLU A 21 10.48 -9.19 1.97
N ILE A 22 9.41 -8.45 2.23
CA ILE A 22 8.07 -9.04 2.46
C ILE A 22 7.61 -9.83 1.22
N CYS A 23 7.87 -9.33 0.02
CA CYS A 23 7.51 -10.00 -1.22
C CYS A 23 8.26 -11.34 -1.39
N GLU A 24 9.57 -11.35 -1.11
CA GLU A 24 10.39 -12.56 -1.13
C GLU A 24 9.92 -13.59 -0.09
N GLN A 25 9.68 -13.14 1.15
CA GLN A 25 9.19 -14.00 2.23
C GLN A 25 7.78 -14.53 1.95
N ALA A 26 6.91 -13.76 1.30
CA ALA A 26 5.56 -14.19 0.96
C ALA A 26 5.57 -15.49 0.15
N VAL A 27 6.47 -15.60 -0.84
CA VAL A 27 6.60 -16.79 -1.69
C VAL A 27 6.98 -18.02 -0.85
N VAL A 28 7.95 -17.87 0.07
CA VAL A 28 8.39 -18.93 0.99
C VAL A 28 7.24 -19.45 1.86
N HIS A 29 6.33 -18.56 2.24
CA HIS A 29 5.18 -18.88 3.10
C HIS A 29 3.91 -19.26 2.32
N GLY A 30 3.99 -19.43 1.00
CA GLY A 30 2.83 -19.85 0.18
C GLY A 30 1.84 -18.72 -0.15
N PHE A 31 2.28 -17.48 -0.08
CA PHE A 31 1.55 -16.28 -0.49
C PHE A 31 2.13 -15.67 -1.77
N SER A 32 1.35 -14.81 -2.41
CA SER A 32 1.78 -14.00 -3.55
C SER A 32 1.56 -12.53 -3.19
N ALA A 33 2.64 -11.76 -3.10
CA ALA A 33 2.58 -10.32 -2.85
C ALA A 33 2.59 -9.57 -4.19
N ASP A 34 1.59 -8.72 -4.40
CA ASP A 34 1.53 -7.84 -5.57
C ASP A 34 2.13 -6.47 -5.20
N LEU A 35 3.41 -6.28 -5.50
CA LEU A 35 4.22 -5.15 -5.01
C LEU A 35 4.18 -3.94 -5.97
N HIS A 36 3.69 -2.79 -5.49
CA HIS A 36 3.68 -1.52 -6.25
C HIS A 36 4.05 -0.32 -5.38
N CYS A 37 4.59 0.73 -6.00
CA CYS A 37 4.73 2.02 -5.31
C CYS A 37 3.35 2.68 -5.20
N ILE A 38 3.05 3.32 -4.07
CA ILE A 38 1.79 4.08 -3.86
C ILE A 38 1.61 5.20 -4.91
N SER A 39 2.69 5.75 -5.46
CA SER A 39 2.58 6.75 -6.52
C SER A 39 2.09 6.17 -7.85
N GLU A 40 2.19 4.85 -8.05
CA GLU A 40 1.83 4.14 -9.29
C GLU A 40 0.34 3.76 -9.31
N SER A 41 -0.53 4.74 -9.04
CA SER A 41 -2.00 4.56 -8.96
C SER A 41 -2.68 3.95 -10.21
N SER A 42 -1.96 3.76 -11.33
CA SER A 42 -2.46 3.05 -12.51
C SER A 42 -2.21 1.54 -12.47
N LYS A 43 -1.41 1.06 -11.51
CA LYS A 43 -1.02 -0.36 -11.36
C LYS A 43 -1.93 -1.14 -10.41
N TYR A 44 -2.70 -0.44 -9.59
CA TYR A 44 -3.61 -1.03 -8.61
C TYR A 44 -4.88 -0.17 -8.49
N ASP A 45 -5.96 -0.77 -8.01
CA ASP A 45 -7.22 -0.06 -7.76
C ASP A 45 -7.83 -0.50 -6.43
N LEU A 46 -7.71 0.34 -5.40
CA LEU A 46 -8.27 0.04 -4.09
C LEU A 46 -9.80 -0.04 -4.07
N LYS A 47 -10.49 0.52 -5.07
CA LYS A 47 -11.96 0.50 -5.13
C LYS A 47 -12.48 -0.88 -5.48
N THR A 48 -11.75 -1.59 -6.33
CA THR A 48 -12.12 -2.92 -6.83
C THR A 48 -11.29 -4.04 -6.22
N GLU A 49 -10.23 -3.72 -5.47
CA GLU A 49 -9.40 -4.69 -4.77
C GLU A 49 -10.20 -5.48 -3.73
N THR A 50 -10.01 -6.80 -3.70
CA THR A 50 -10.69 -7.71 -2.77
C THR A 50 -9.71 -8.54 -1.94
N ALA A 51 -8.43 -8.52 -2.31
CA ALA A 51 -7.36 -9.15 -1.54
C ALA A 51 -6.97 -8.29 -0.34
N PRO A 52 -6.37 -8.90 0.71
CA PRO A 52 -5.80 -8.14 1.82
C PRO A 52 -4.80 -7.08 1.33
N LEU A 53 -4.79 -5.92 1.99
CA LEU A 53 -3.88 -4.82 1.69
C LEU A 53 -2.84 -4.67 2.80
N VAL A 54 -1.56 -4.66 2.44
CA VAL A 54 -0.44 -4.31 3.31
C VAL A 54 0.21 -3.05 2.76
N VAL A 55 0.48 -2.08 3.63
CA VAL A 55 1.08 -0.80 3.22
C VAL A 55 2.32 -0.52 4.07
N VAL A 56 3.47 -0.35 3.43
CA VAL A 56 4.75 -0.01 4.07
C VAL A 56 5.10 1.44 3.74
N VAL A 57 4.97 2.34 4.72
CA VAL A 57 5.18 3.78 4.50
C VAL A 57 6.22 4.29 5.49
N SER A 58 7.28 4.93 4.99
CA SER A 58 8.19 5.71 5.84
C SER A 58 7.53 7.01 6.28
N THR A 59 8.03 7.68 7.31
CA THR A 59 7.71 9.08 7.59
C THR A 59 8.93 9.96 7.36
N THR A 60 8.72 11.24 7.06
CA THR A 60 9.77 12.24 6.84
C THR A 60 9.65 13.37 7.86
N GLY A 61 10.79 13.94 8.26
CA GLY A 61 10.85 15.12 9.13
C GLY A 61 10.03 14.97 10.43
N THR A 62 8.98 15.78 10.56
CA THR A 62 8.10 15.87 11.74
C THR A 62 6.97 14.83 11.77
N GLY A 63 7.03 13.80 10.92
CA GLY A 63 6.01 12.76 10.83
C GLY A 63 5.13 12.82 9.57
N ASP A 64 5.48 13.67 8.61
CA ASP A 64 4.77 13.75 7.33
C ASP A 64 5.01 12.49 6.47
N PRO A 65 4.03 12.07 5.64
CA PRO A 65 4.27 11.02 4.66
C PRO A 65 5.31 11.47 3.63
N PRO A 66 6.05 10.53 3.00
CA PRO A 66 6.96 10.83 1.90
C PRO A 66 6.20 11.42 0.72
N ASP A 67 6.92 12.09 -0.18
CA ASP A 67 6.30 12.77 -1.32
C ASP A 67 5.53 11.80 -2.21
N THR A 68 6.00 10.55 -2.32
CA THR A 68 5.36 9.45 -3.05
C THR A 68 4.00 9.03 -2.48
N ALA A 69 3.70 9.32 -1.20
CA ALA A 69 2.44 9.01 -0.54
C ALA A 69 1.48 10.20 -0.40
N ARG A 70 1.93 11.45 -0.62
CA ARG A 70 1.09 12.64 -0.38
C ARG A 70 -0.26 12.61 -1.10
N LYS A 71 -0.25 12.23 -2.39
CA LYS A 71 -1.47 12.13 -3.20
C LYS A 71 -2.43 11.09 -2.63
N PHE A 72 -1.91 9.92 -2.31
CA PHE A 72 -2.66 8.81 -1.75
C PHE A 72 -3.28 9.15 -0.39
N VAL A 73 -2.52 9.75 0.52
CA VAL A 73 -3.01 10.18 1.84
C VAL A 73 -4.18 11.15 1.69
N LYS A 74 -4.10 12.09 0.74
CA LYS A 74 -5.20 13.00 0.43
C LYS A 74 -6.44 12.27 -0.13
N GLU A 75 -6.25 11.25 -0.97
CA GLU A 75 -7.34 10.46 -1.53
C GLU A 75 -8.08 9.66 -0.46
N ILE A 76 -7.37 8.99 0.45
CA ILE A 76 -8.00 8.19 1.52
C ILE A 76 -8.60 9.04 2.65
N GLN A 77 -8.07 10.25 2.87
CA GLN A 77 -8.60 11.21 3.86
C GLN A 77 -9.74 12.08 3.30
N ASN A 78 -10.18 11.83 2.05
CA ASN A 78 -11.23 12.62 1.44
C ASN A 78 -12.57 12.41 2.19
N GLN A 79 -13.00 13.44 2.91
CA GLN A 79 -14.22 13.43 3.72
C GLN A 79 -15.52 13.33 2.90
N THR A 80 -15.46 13.47 1.58
CA THR A 80 -16.62 13.25 0.71
C THR A 80 -16.85 11.78 0.38
N LEU A 81 -15.90 10.90 0.71
CA LEU A 81 -16.08 9.46 0.55
C LEU A 81 -17.06 8.92 1.60
N PRO A 82 -17.92 7.95 1.24
CA PRO A 82 -18.73 7.22 2.21
C PRO A 82 -17.87 6.60 3.32
N VAL A 83 -18.40 6.53 4.55
CA VAL A 83 -17.70 5.97 5.71
C VAL A 83 -17.29 4.50 5.50
N ASP A 84 -18.04 3.78 4.67
CA ASP A 84 -17.86 2.38 4.31
C ASP A 84 -17.11 2.17 3.00
N PHE A 85 -16.55 3.23 2.39
CA PHE A 85 -15.92 3.18 1.06
C PHE A 85 -14.82 2.12 0.94
N PHE A 86 -14.09 1.82 2.02
CA PHE A 86 -13.05 0.79 2.06
C PHE A 86 -13.45 -0.45 2.87
N ALA A 87 -14.72 -0.60 3.26
CA ALA A 87 -15.18 -1.71 4.09
C ALA A 87 -15.01 -3.09 3.43
N HIS A 88 -14.89 -3.13 2.09
CA HIS A 88 -14.65 -4.34 1.31
C HIS A 88 -13.24 -4.92 1.50
N LEU A 89 -12.26 -4.11 1.90
CA LEU A 89 -10.87 -4.55 2.15
C LEU A 89 -10.69 -5.32 3.48
N ARG A 90 -11.75 -5.48 4.26
CA ARG A 90 -11.71 -5.95 5.64
C ARG A 90 -11.79 -7.48 5.80
N ARG A 91 -11.57 -8.24 4.72
CA ARG A 91 -11.80 -9.70 4.67
C ARG A 91 -10.52 -10.53 4.59
#